data_AF-A0A969MWI6-F1
#
_entry.id   AF-A0A969MWI6-F1
#
_cell.length_a   1.000
_cell.length_b   1.000
_cell.length_c   1.000
_cell.angle_alpha   90.00
_cell.angle_beta   90.00
_cell.angle_gamma   90.00
#
_symmetry.space_group_name_H-M   'P 1'
#
loop_
_entity.id
_entity.type
_entity.pdbx_description
1 polymer ?
#
loop_
_entity_poly.entity_id
_entity_poly.type
_entity_poly.pdbx_seq_one_letter_code
_entity_poly.pdbx_strand_id
1 'polypeptide(L)'
;MKREAAYAKALDQELEKGRLMQQNFLPREIIQKPGYELAAFMSPARRVAGDFYDVFELPCNNLGVVIGDVCDKGVSAGLFMGLFRSLIRIFSGQTSLSEIQCLDANFFESGAF
;
A
#
# COMPACT_ATOMS: atom_id res chain seq x y z
N MET A 1 34.59 5.41 -20.42
CA MET A 1 35.16 6.16 -19.27
C MET A 1 34.32 7.38 -18.87
N LYS A 2 34.52 8.63 -19.37
CA LYS A 2 33.75 9.81 -18.88
C LYS A 2 32.23 9.79 -19.17
N ARG A 3 31.82 9.24 -20.32
CA ARG A 3 30.40 9.14 -20.74
C ARG A 3 29.61 8.09 -19.94
N GLU A 4 30.23 6.95 -19.63
CA GLU A 4 29.63 5.91 -18.78
C GLU A 4 29.44 6.38 -17.34
N ALA A 5 30.42 7.09 -16.77
CA ALA A 5 30.30 7.64 -15.42
C ALA A 5 29.18 8.70 -15.33
N ALA A 6 29.02 9.53 -16.37
CA ALA A 6 27.93 10.49 -16.45
C ALA A 6 26.55 9.82 -16.59
N TYR A 7 26.46 8.76 -17.39
CA TYR A 7 25.23 7.99 -17.57
C TYR A 7 24.81 7.26 -16.28
N ALA A 8 25.76 6.60 -15.61
CA ALA A 8 25.52 5.96 -14.31
C ALA A 8 25.04 6.98 -13.26
N LYS A 9 25.66 8.16 -13.21
CA LYS A 9 25.25 9.23 -12.29
C LYS A 9 23.84 9.77 -12.57
N ALA A 10 23.45 9.89 -13.85
CA ALA A 10 22.11 10.33 -14.22
C ALA A 10 21.05 9.28 -13.84
N LEU A 11 21.32 8.00 -14.12
CA LEU A 11 20.46 6.89 -13.73
C LEU A 11 20.31 6.81 -12.20
N ASP A 12 21.39 7.06 -11.47
CA ASP A 12 21.38 7.15 -10.01
C ASP A 12 20.43 8.22 -9.48
N GLN A 13 20.45 9.41 -10.09
CA GLN A 13 19.57 10.50 -9.72
C GLN A 13 18.10 10.21 -10.04
N GLU A 14 17.81 9.54 -11.15
CA GLU A 14 16.44 9.14 -11.48
C GLU A 14 15.90 8.09 -10.52
N LEU A 15 16.71 7.08 -10.17
CA LEU A 15 16.34 6.06 -9.20
C LEU A 15 16.11 6.64 -7.80
N GLU A 16 16.92 7.63 -7.39
CA GLU A 16 16.74 8.31 -6.10
C GLU A 16 15.44 9.13 -6.05
N LYS A 17 15.08 9.80 -7.15
CA LYS A 17 13.77 10.46 -7.26
C LYS A 17 12.62 9.46 -7.16
N GLY A 18 12.73 8.31 -7.84
CA GLY A 18 11.75 7.23 -7.75
C GLY A 18 11.58 6.71 -6.33
N ARG A 19 12.69 6.55 -5.59
CA ARG A 19 12.67 6.14 -4.18
C ARG A 19 11.91 7.12 -3.31
N LEU A 20 12.19 8.42 -3.46
CA LEU A 20 11.51 9.46 -2.68
C LEU A 20 10.00 9.52 -2.97
N MET A 21 9.60 9.34 -4.23
CA MET A 21 8.19 9.24 -4.59
C MET A 21 7.56 7.99 -3.96
N GLN A 22 8.21 6.83 -4.08
CA GLN A 22 7.72 5.58 -3.49
C GLN A 22 7.53 5.66 -1.97
N GLN A 23 8.50 6.23 -1.25
CA GLN A 23 8.39 6.38 0.21
C GLN A 23 7.21 7.26 0.62
N ASN A 24 6.82 8.22 -0.22
CA ASN A 24 5.63 9.05 0.04
C ASN A 24 4.31 8.32 -0.26
N PHE A 25 4.32 7.22 -1.02
CA PHE A 25 3.12 6.44 -1.31
C PHE A 25 2.77 5.41 -0.24
N LEU A 26 3.76 4.95 0.52
CA LEU A 26 3.52 4.02 1.63
C LEU A 26 2.86 4.76 2.80
N PRO A 27 1.98 4.08 3.56
CA PRO A 27 1.45 4.62 4.80
C PRO A 27 2.61 4.98 5.75
N ARG A 28 2.65 6.24 6.21
CA ARG A 28 3.61 6.67 7.23
C ARG A 28 3.35 6.00 8.57
N GLU A 29 2.08 5.79 8.87
CA GLU A 29 1.58 5.13 10.06
C GLU A 29 0.52 4.13 9.65
N ILE A 30 0.48 3.01 10.35
CA ILE A 30 -0.54 1.99 10.17
C ILE A 30 -1.65 2.29 11.15
N ILE A 31 -2.88 2.39 10.65
CA ILE A 31 -4.06 2.59 11.47
C ILE A 31 -4.16 1.42 12.44
N GLN A 32 -4.26 1.71 13.74
CA GLN A 32 -4.50 0.70 14.76
C GLN A 32 -6.01 0.58 14.97
N LYS A 33 -6.52 -0.66 14.98
CA LYS A 33 -7.96 -0.94 15.14
C LYS A 33 -8.18 -1.89 16.31
N PRO A 34 -9.11 -1.60 17.24
CA PRO A 34 -9.43 -2.52 18.33
C PRO A 34 -9.74 -3.93 17.80
N GLY A 35 -9.15 -4.95 18.44
CA GLY A 35 -9.27 -6.35 18.02
C GLY A 35 -8.26 -6.81 16.97
N TYR A 36 -7.41 -5.92 16.45
CA TYR A 36 -6.36 -6.25 15.48
C TYR A 36 -5.00 -5.74 15.94
N GLU A 37 -3.96 -6.55 15.73
CA GLU A 37 -2.56 -6.13 15.88
C GLU A 37 -1.95 -6.00 14.49
N LEU A 38 -1.61 -4.78 14.09
CA LEU A 38 -1.10 -4.49 12.75
C LEU A 38 0.30 -3.88 12.81
N ALA A 39 1.21 -4.53 12.10
CA ALA A 39 2.57 -4.06 11.87
C ALA A 39 2.94 -4.26 10.41
N ALA A 40 3.74 -3.35 9.86
CA ALA A 40 4.30 -3.50 8.53
C ALA A 40 5.74 -3.00 8.51
N PHE A 41 6.55 -3.67 7.72
CA PHE A 41 7.94 -3.33 7.48
C PHE A 41 8.25 -3.64 6.04
N MET A 42 8.86 -2.69 5.33
CA MET A 42 9.25 -2.87 3.94
C MET A 42 10.71 -2.49 3.78
N SER A 43 11.53 -3.45 3.36
CA SER A 43 12.94 -3.26 3.08
C SER A 43 13.19 -3.49 1.59
N PRO A 44 13.41 -2.41 0.80
CA PRO A 44 13.70 -2.55 -0.62
C PRO A 44 15.01 -3.30 -0.86
N ALA A 45 14.99 -4.34 -1.70
CA ALA A 45 16.20 -5.07 -2.11
C ALA A 45 17.14 -4.23 -3.02
N ARG A 46 16.62 -3.15 -3.61
CA ARG A 46 17.35 -2.15 -4.43
C ARG A 46 16.86 -0.76 -4.04
N ARG A 47 17.23 0.29 -4.79
CA ARG A 47 16.78 1.67 -4.50
C ARG A 47 15.26 1.91 -4.61
N VAL A 48 14.53 1.07 -5.34
CA VAL A 48 13.05 1.13 -5.48
C VAL A 48 12.52 -0.30 -5.34
N ALA A 49 11.52 -0.52 -4.48
CA ALA A 49 10.83 -1.81 -4.37
C ALA A 49 9.74 -1.92 -5.45
N GLY A 50 9.40 -3.13 -5.90
CA GLY A 50 8.16 -3.34 -6.67
C GLY A 50 6.94 -3.41 -5.74
N ASP A 51 7.18 -3.79 -4.48
CA ASP A 51 6.12 -4.09 -3.54
C ASP A 51 5.56 -2.84 -2.85
N PHE A 52 4.27 -2.89 -2.50
CA PHE A 52 3.64 -1.97 -1.54
C PHE A 52 2.65 -2.68 -0.65
N TYR A 53 2.33 -1.97 0.43
CA TYR A 53 1.18 -2.27 1.26
C TYR A 53 0.35 -1.00 1.49
N ASP A 54 -0.91 -1.19 1.82
CA ASP A 54 -1.79 -0.11 2.27
C ASP A 54 -2.80 -0.64 3.27
N VAL A 55 -3.12 0.16 4.29
CA VAL A 55 -4.11 -0.17 5.31
C VAL A 55 -5.04 1.01 5.47
N PHE A 56 -6.35 0.77 5.39
CA PHE A 56 -7.36 1.82 5.48
C PHE A 56 -8.70 1.31 5.99
N GLU A 57 -9.49 2.23 6.53
CA GLU A 57 -10.84 1.91 7.00
C GLU A 57 -11.82 1.81 5.83
N LEU A 58 -12.72 0.85 5.94
CA LEU A 58 -13.84 0.64 5.04
C LEU A 58 -15.15 0.92 5.78
N PRO A 59 -16.27 1.11 5.06
CA PRO A 59 -17.59 1.21 5.68
C PRO A 59 -17.89 0.03 6.61
N CYS A 60 -18.84 0.22 7.52
CA CYS A 60 -19.27 -0.81 8.49
C CYS A 60 -18.16 -1.28 9.45
N ASN A 61 -17.24 -0.37 9.81
CA ASN A 61 -16.13 -0.66 10.72
C ASN A 61 -15.20 -1.78 10.19
N ASN A 62 -15.16 -2.02 8.88
CA ASN A 62 -14.27 -2.99 8.27
C ASN A 62 -12.87 -2.41 8.07
N LEU A 63 -11.88 -3.29 7.89
CA LEU A 63 -10.49 -2.92 7.61
C LEU A 63 -10.08 -3.44 6.24
N GLY A 64 -9.63 -2.53 5.36
CA GLY A 64 -9.01 -2.86 4.10
C GLY A 64 -7.50 -3.01 4.27
N VAL A 65 -6.96 -4.15 3.85
CA VAL A 65 -5.52 -4.42 3.81
C VAL A 65 -5.14 -4.81 2.40
N VAL A 66 -4.15 -4.13 1.84
CA VAL A 66 -3.64 -4.35 0.48
C VAL A 66 -2.17 -4.69 0.58
N ILE A 67 -1.76 -5.72 -0.17
CA ILE A 67 -0.37 -6.07 -0.44
C ILE A 67 -0.29 -6.29 -1.95
N GLY A 68 0.64 -5.62 -2.62
CA GLY A 68 0.80 -5.74 -4.07
C GLY A 68 2.27 -5.75 -4.47
N ASP A 69 2.61 -6.59 -5.44
CA ASP A 69 3.90 -6.62 -6.14
C ASP A 69 3.70 -5.99 -7.54
N VAL A 70 4.43 -4.93 -7.84
CA VAL A 70 4.42 -4.29 -9.15
C VAL A 70 5.59 -4.80 -9.97
N CYS A 71 5.25 -5.48 -11.07
CA CYS A 71 6.18 -5.99 -12.08
C CYS A 71 6.85 -4.86 -12.88
N ASP A 72 7.64 -3.99 -12.26
CA ASP A 72 8.63 -3.13 -12.93
C ASP A 72 9.57 -2.47 -11.90
N LYS A 73 10.60 -1.76 -12.36
CA LYS A 73 11.55 -1.04 -11.49
C LYS A 73 11.67 0.43 -11.88
N GLY A 74 11.83 1.28 -10.87
CA GLY A 74 12.11 2.71 -11.07
C GLY A 74 10.87 3.60 -10.96
N VAL A 75 10.93 4.76 -11.62
CA VAL A 75 9.95 5.85 -11.44
C VAL A 75 8.56 5.49 -11.99
N SER A 76 8.49 4.77 -13.12
CA SER A 76 7.24 4.31 -13.72
C SER A 76 6.46 3.40 -12.78
N ALA A 77 7.12 2.45 -12.12
CA ALA A 77 6.52 1.55 -11.14
C ALA A 77 5.86 2.36 -9.99
N GLY A 78 6.58 3.34 -9.43
CA GLY A 78 6.05 4.20 -8.37
C GLY A 78 4.78 4.98 -8.76
N LEU A 79 4.70 5.45 -10.02
CA LEU A 79 3.50 6.13 -10.53
C LEU A 79 2.30 5.17 -10.61
N PHE A 80 2.50 3.96 -11.15
CA PHE A 80 1.46 2.95 -11.21
C PHE A 80 1.00 2.53 -9.81
N MET A 81 1.93 2.36 -8.85
CA MET A 81 1.60 2.07 -7.46
C MET A 81 0.67 3.14 -6.87
N GLY A 82 0.99 4.42 -7.04
CA GLY A 82 0.14 5.53 -6.58
C GLY A 82 -1.26 5.52 -7.20
N LEU A 83 -1.34 5.23 -8.50
CA LEU A 83 -2.61 5.11 -9.23
C LEU A 83 -3.44 3.92 -8.72
N PHE A 84 -2.86 2.72 -8.65
CA PHE A 84 -3.55 1.52 -8.16
C PHE A 84 -4.02 1.70 -6.72
N ARG A 85 -3.16 2.21 -5.83
CA ARG A 85 -3.53 2.50 -4.44
C ARG A 85 -4.74 3.45 -4.35
N SER A 86 -4.76 4.48 -5.18
CA SER A 86 -5.86 5.45 -5.22
C SER A 86 -7.16 4.80 -5.72
N LEU A 87 -7.08 4.02 -6.80
CA LEU A 87 -8.23 3.33 -7.37
C LEU A 87 -8.80 2.29 -6.39
N ILE A 88 -7.94 1.50 -5.74
CA ILE A 88 -8.36 0.51 -4.74
C ILE A 88 -9.13 1.20 -3.62
N ARG A 89 -8.60 2.30 -3.04
CA ARG A 89 -9.31 3.04 -1.99
C ARG A 89 -10.68 3.55 -2.44
N ILE A 90 -10.78 4.08 -3.66
CA ILE A 90 -12.04 4.62 -4.21
C ILE A 90 -13.06 3.49 -4.41
N PHE A 91 -12.67 2.39 -5.05
CA PHE A 91 -13.59 1.30 -5.38
C PHE A 91 -13.92 0.41 -4.19
N SER A 92 -13.00 0.21 -3.24
CA SER A 92 -13.27 -0.55 -2.02
C SER A 92 -14.29 0.16 -1.12
N GLY A 93 -14.34 1.50 -1.12
CA GLY A 93 -15.38 2.25 -0.41
C GLY A 93 -16.76 2.22 -1.09
N GLN A 94 -16.81 1.94 -2.39
CA GLN A 94 -18.06 1.83 -3.17
C GLN A 94 -18.58 0.39 -3.26
N THR A 95 -17.73 -0.59 -2.95
CA THR A 95 -18.15 -1.98 -2.89
C THR A 95 -19.03 -2.15 -1.66
N SER A 96 -20.34 -2.11 -1.87
CA SER A 96 -21.28 -2.79 -0.99
C SER A 96 -20.83 -4.25 -0.93
N LEU A 97 -20.18 -4.65 0.15
CA LEU A 97 -19.96 -6.06 0.49
C LEU A 97 -21.32 -6.67 0.84
N SER A 98 -22.25 -6.69 -0.11
CA SER A 98 -23.65 -7.12 0.07
C SER A 98 -23.77 -8.60 0.46
N GLU A 99 -22.69 -9.38 0.34
CA GLU A 99 -22.63 -10.78 0.78
C GLU A 99 -21.91 -10.98 2.13
N ILE A 100 -21.21 -9.96 2.64
CA ILE A 100 -20.74 -9.93 4.04
C ILE A 100 -21.67 -8.96 4.76
N GLN A 101 -22.88 -9.46 5.03
CA GLN A 101 -23.86 -8.79 5.85
C GLN A 101 -23.12 -8.28 7.10
N CYS A 102 -23.19 -6.96 7.31
CA CYS A 102 -22.59 -6.28 8.45
C CYS A 102 -23.05 -6.99 9.72
N LEU A 103 -22.27 -7.95 10.20
CA LEU A 103 -22.55 -8.62 11.46
C LEU A 103 -22.49 -7.54 12.50
N ASP A 104 -23.62 -7.21 13.08
CA ASP A 104 -23.70 -6.22 14.16
C ASP A 104 -22.64 -6.59 15.20
N ALA A 105 -21.86 -5.60 15.63
CA ALA A 105 -20.83 -5.78 16.66
C ALA A 105 -21.39 -6.39 17.97
N ASN A 106 -22.72 -6.42 18.13
CA ASN A 106 -23.45 -7.04 19.23
C ASN A 106 -23.59 -8.57 19.11
N PHE A 107 -23.29 -9.20 17.97
CA PHE A 107 -23.46 -10.65 17.82
C PHE A 107 -22.47 -11.42 18.71
N PHE A 108 -21.24 -10.91 18.89
CA PHE A 108 -20.23 -11.55 19.74
C PHE A 108 -20.50 -11.41 21.26
N GLU A 109 -21.31 -10.43 21.70
CA GLU A 109 -21.63 -10.27 23.13
C GLU A 109 -22.80 -11.17 23.60
N SER A 110 -23.53 -11.81 22.70
CA SER A 110 -24.75 -12.56 23.05
C SER A 110 -24.54 -14.00 23.54
N GLY A 111 -23.29 -14.48 23.66
CA GLY A 111 -22.98 -15.70 24.42
C GLY A 111 -23.72 -16.97 23.95
N ALA A 112 -23.99 -17.12 22.66
CA ALA A 112 -24.56 -18.35 22.11
C ALA A 112 -23.45 -19.39 21.83
N PHE A 113 -22.99 -20.04 22.90
CA PHE A 113 -22.42 -21.40 22.87
C PHE A 113 -23.10 -22.23 23.96
#